data_AF-A0A9W5PK78-F1
#
_entry.id   AF-A0A9W5PK78-F1
#
_cell.length_a   1.000
_cell.length_b   1.000
_cell.length_c   1.000
_cell.angle_alpha   90.00
_cell.angle_beta   90.00
_cell.angle_gamma   90.00
#
_symmetry.space_group_name_H-M   'P 1'
#
loop_
_entity.id
_entity.type
_entity.pdbx_description
1 polymer ?
#
loop_
_entity_poly.entity_id
_entity_poly.type
_entity_poly.pdbx_seq_one_letter_code
_entity_poly.pdbx_strand_id
1 'polypeptide(L)'
;MLLDANVSNLLFSVNKMSMVIDARLTHWILQMEAKRFIDSAILFKYSLTKYCELEASEEVIRNLFDPEKTINEILYSIQKDLKEFVAKHKNISRMRNQIAYYKKMIKDIGNGKKLASDVVFEKVSFDWEKVSSDVDLWLSENKLNGIWQPEQSTLILDQGIPSKPFESIGFGKIMEEKDSKEFVGLQLVDMLVVITGSYISKLASAVRYDKSEPEKPKHLDAEWFVLEKHQFDLISKMTEFLFGNDHIYSVIGDTYFDETHLFEMYCRYISSFSNYENYDKKKIELHVKDMFIYLAAATNEKWELGVQNELFARNMYGDYMTGINEGVIRKL
;
A
#
# COMPACT_ATOMS: atom_id res chain seq x y z
N MET A 1 19.88 -2.26 -20.64
CA MET A 1 18.97 -2.82 -21.66
C MET A 1 17.55 -2.27 -21.52
N LEU A 2 16.85 -2.41 -20.37
CA LEU A 2 15.52 -1.80 -20.21
C LEU A 2 15.57 -0.27 -20.20
N LEU A 3 16.51 0.31 -19.44
CA LEU A 3 16.77 1.75 -19.41
C LEU A 3 17.11 2.31 -20.80
N ASP A 4 17.84 1.54 -21.61
CA ASP A 4 18.25 1.94 -22.97
C ASP A 4 17.14 1.75 -24.02
N ALA A 5 16.07 1.03 -23.68
CA ALA A 5 15.01 0.63 -24.61
C ALA A 5 13.72 1.47 -24.48
N ASN A 6 13.78 2.62 -23.79
CA ASN A 6 12.63 3.52 -23.54
C ASN A 6 11.40 2.79 -22.97
N VAL A 7 11.62 1.83 -22.07
CA VAL A 7 10.55 1.09 -21.42
C VAL A 7 9.99 1.92 -20.27
N SER A 8 8.68 2.11 -20.23
CA SER A 8 7.97 2.66 -19.08
C SER A 8 7.52 1.54 -18.14
N ASN A 9 7.52 1.81 -16.84
CA ASN A 9 7.12 0.85 -15.80
C ASN A 9 5.84 1.29 -15.10
N LEU A 10 5.08 0.30 -14.63
CA LEU A 10 4.07 0.44 -13.60
C LEU A 10 4.32 -0.65 -12.55
N LEU A 11 4.70 -0.26 -11.33
CA LEU A 11 4.74 -1.15 -10.18
C LEU A 11 3.51 -0.89 -9.31
N PHE A 12 2.59 -1.85 -9.28
CA PHE A 12 1.45 -1.78 -8.36
C PHE A 12 1.57 -2.82 -7.26
N SER A 13 1.07 -2.50 -6.07
CA SER A 13 1.09 -3.40 -4.92
C SER A 13 -0.15 -3.23 -4.06
N VAL A 14 -0.68 -4.35 -3.54
CA VAL A 14 -1.95 -4.38 -2.80
C VAL A 14 -1.77 -5.14 -1.49
N ASN A 15 -2.28 -4.57 -0.39
CA ASN A 15 -2.29 -5.24 0.91
C ASN A 15 -3.51 -6.18 1.00
N LYS A 16 -3.26 -7.48 1.24
CA LYS A 16 -4.33 -8.49 1.37
C LYS A 16 -5.31 -8.18 2.50
N MET A 17 -4.83 -7.68 3.63
CA MET A 17 -5.70 -7.29 4.75
C MET A 17 -6.53 -6.07 4.39
N SER A 18 -5.97 -5.10 3.66
CA SER A 18 -6.75 -3.96 3.15
C SER A 18 -7.91 -4.43 2.28
N MET A 19 -7.70 -5.41 1.39
CA MET A 19 -8.79 -5.96 0.57
C MET A 19 -9.94 -6.54 1.40
N VAL A 20 -9.62 -7.17 2.54
CA VAL A 20 -10.62 -7.73 3.46
C VAL A 20 -11.39 -6.60 4.13
N ILE A 21 -10.68 -5.59 4.63
CA ILE A 21 -11.28 -4.40 5.24
C ILE A 21 -12.13 -3.65 4.21
N ASP A 22 -11.72 -3.63 2.95
CA ASP A 22 -12.47 -3.04 1.85
C ASP A 22 -13.80 -3.71 1.60
N ALA A 23 -13.76 -5.05 1.47
CA ALA A 23 -14.97 -5.82 1.25
C ALA A 23 -15.91 -5.81 2.47
N ARG A 24 -15.40 -5.67 3.69
CA ARG A 24 -16.20 -5.81 4.92
C ARG A 24 -16.63 -4.49 5.56
N LEU A 25 -15.77 -3.48 5.56
CA LEU A 25 -15.86 -2.35 6.48
C LEU A 25 -15.75 -0.97 5.80
N THR A 26 -15.26 -0.86 4.56
CA THR A 26 -15.06 0.46 3.91
C THR A 26 -16.37 1.26 3.79
N HIS A 27 -17.49 0.63 3.45
CA HIS A 27 -18.77 1.33 3.42
C HIS A 27 -19.14 1.91 4.79
N TRP A 28 -18.99 1.11 5.86
CA TRP A 28 -19.25 1.55 7.22
C TRP A 28 -18.30 2.68 7.66
N ILE A 29 -17.02 2.60 7.31
CA ILE A 29 -16.03 3.65 7.59
C ILE A 29 -16.42 4.97 6.90
N LEU A 30 -16.83 4.91 5.62
CA LEU A 30 -17.29 6.08 4.87
C LEU A 30 -18.54 6.71 5.51
N GLN A 31 -19.49 5.89 5.98
CA GLN A 31 -20.65 6.40 6.71
C GLN A 31 -20.27 7.08 8.03
N MET A 32 -19.30 6.54 8.76
CA MET A 32 -18.80 7.18 9.99
C MET A 32 -18.19 8.55 9.70
N GLU A 33 -17.44 8.67 8.60
CA GLU A 33 -16.85 9.94 8.17
C GLU A 33 -17.92 10.96 7.79
N ALA A 34 -18.87 10.56 6.93
CA ALA A 34 -19.98 11.42 6.51
C ALA A 34 -20.84 11.90 7.70
N LYS A 35 -21.00 11.06 8.74
CA LYS A 35 -21.70 11.41 10.00
C LYS A 35 -20.82 12.12 11.02
N ARG A 36 -19.56 12.45 10.69
CA ARG A 36 -18.59 13.13 11.56
C ARG A 36 -18.31 12.40 12.86
N PHE A 37 -18.39 11.07 12.86
CA PHE A 37 -17.93 10.24 13.99
C PHE A 37 -16.42 10.04 13.98
N ILE A 38 -15.78 10.18 12.81
CA ILE A 38 -14.33 10.14 12.65
C ILE A 38 -13.86 11.33 11.83
N ASP A 39 -12.62 11.74 12.08
CA ASP A 39 -12.01 12.90 11.44
C ASP A 39 -11.38 12.56 10.09
N SER A 40 -11.11 11.29 9.79
CA SER A 40 -10.47 10.84 8.55
C SER A 40 -10.81 9.37 8.29
N ALA A 41 -11.47 9.09 7.17
CA ALA A 41 -11.73 7.73 6.71
C ALA A 41 -10.41 7.04 6.33
N ILE A 42 -9.48 7.78 5.71
CA ILE A 42 -8.16 7.30 5.31
C ILE A 42 -7.37 6.83 6.54
N LEU A 43 -7.20 7.70 7.55
CA LEU A 43 -6.42 7.39 8.75
C LEU A 43 -7.09 6.31 9.61
N PHE A 44 -8.42 6.31 9.68
CA PHE A 44 -9.15 5.28 10.41
C PHE A 44 -8.98 3.91 9.76
N LYS A 45 -9.20 3.81 8.43
CA LYS A 45 -8.99 2.58 7.67
C LYS A 45 -7.54 2.12 7.75
N TYR A 46 -6.58 3.05 7.72
CA TYR A 46 -5.16 2.71 7.88
C TYR A 46 -4.85 2.10 9.23
N SER A 47 -5.26 2.77 10.29
CA SER A 47 -5.03 2.29 11.66
C SER A 47 -5.69 0.93 11.88
N LEU A 48 -6.91 0.73 11.34
CA LEU A 48 -7.64 -0.52 11.45
C LEU A 48 -6.94 -1.65 10.68
N THR A 49 -6.52 -1.38 9.44
CA THR A 49 -5.82 -2.35 8.60
C THR A 49 -4.51 -2.78 9.24
N LYS A 50 -3.71 -1.83 9.76
CA LYS A 50 -2.45 -2.14 10.47
C LYS A 50 -2.67 -2.90 11.76
N TYR A 51 -3.73 -2.60 12.52
CA TYR A 51 -4.12 -3.42 13.66
C TYR A 51 -4.46 -4.85 13.23
N CYS A 52 -5.28 -5.04 12.19
CA CYS A 52 -5.64 -6.37 11.71
C CYS A 52 -4.45 -7.15 11.16
N GLU A 53 -3.53 -6.47 10.46
CA GLU A 53 -2.34 -7.11 9.89
C GLU A 53 -1.31 -7.50 10.96
N LEU A 54 -1.11 -6.64 11.95
CA LEU A 54 0.01 -6.76 12.87
C LEU A 54 -0.38 -7.29 14.24
N GLU A 55 -1.58 -7.02 14.75
CA GLU A 55 -1.88 -7.15 16.19
C GLU A 55 -3.10 -8.02 16.51
N ALA A 56 -4.08 -8.07 15.62
CA ALA A 56 -5.34 -8.74 15.88
C ALA A 56 -5.15 -10.23 16.21
N SER A 57 -6.00 -10.74 17.12
CA SER A 57 -6.05 -12.17 17.40
C SER A 57 -6.58 -12.98 16.21
N GLU A 58 -6.27 -14.27 16.21
CA GLU A 58 -6.79 -15.22 15.23
C GLU A 58 -8.33 -15.25 15.18
N GLU A 59 -9.01 -14.97 16.31
CA GLU A 59 -10.47 -14.87 16.36
C GLU A 59 -10.99 -13.71 15.50
N VAL A 60 -10.38 -12.53 15.63
CA VAL A 60 -10.73 -11.35 14.81
C VAL A 60 -10.48 -11.64 13.35
N ILE A 61 -9.34 -12.24 13.01
CA ILE A 61 -9.02 -12.60 11.62
C ILE A 61 -10.05 -13.58 11.08
N ARG A 62 -10.35 -14.67 11.81
CA ARG A 62 -11.37 -15.63 11.37
C ARG A 62 -12.72 -14.96 11.13
N ASN A 63 -13.17 -14.09 12.03
CA ASN A 63 -14.45 -13.40 11.88
C ASN A 63 -14.47 -12.43 10.67
N LEU A 64 -13.35 -11.80 10.34
CA LEU A 64 -13.22 -10.94 9.15
C LEU A 64 -13.33 -11.70 7.82
N PHE A 65 -12.99 -12.99 7.81
CA PHE A 65 -13.09 -13.83 6.61
C PHE A 65 -14.36 -14.70 6.57
N ASP A 66 -15.09 -14.80 7.68
CA ASP A 66 -16.32 -15.60 7.78
C ASP A 66 -17.49 -14.89 7.09
N PRO A 67 -18.09 -15.48 6.03
CA PRO A 67 -19.21 -14.86 5.33
C PRO A 67 -20.49 -14.74 6.14
N GLU A 68 -20.67 -15.59 7.14
CA GLU A 68 -21.85 -15.61 7.99
C GLU A 68 -21.82 -14.52 9.06
N LYS A 69 -20.66 -13.85 9.26
CA LYS A 69 -20.51 -12.81 10.27
C LYS A 69 -21.07 -11.47 9.80
N THR A 70 -22.01 -10.94 10.57
CA THR A 70 -22.51 -9.57 10.38
C THR A 70 -21.42 -8.55 10.69
N ILE A 71 -21.53 -7.35 10.12
CA ILE A 71 -20.60 -6.24 10.42
C ILE A 71 -20.59 -5.95 11.93
N ASN A 72 -21.75 -6.02 12.59
CA ASN A 72 -21.85 -5.79 14.04
C ASN A 72 -21.05 -6.80 14.86
N GLU A 73 -21.09 -8.08 14.51
CA GLU A 73 -20.29 -9.12 15.18
C GLU A 73 -18.79 -8.90 14.99
N ILE A 74 -18.38 -8.53 13.77
CA ILE A 74 -16.98 -8.21 13.45
C ILE A 74 -16.51 -7.02 14.28
N LEU A 75 -17.27 -5.92 14.26
CA LEU A 75 -16.94 -4.71 15.03
C LEU A 75 -16.89 -4.97 16.53
N TYR A 76 -17.77 -5.84 17.04
CA TYR A 76 -17.71 -6.27 18.45
C TYR A 76 -16.43 -7.05 18.75
N SER A 77 -16.08 -8.02 17.90
CA SER A 77 -14.86 -8.83 18.03
C SER A 77 -13.60 -7.95 18.02
N ILE A 78 -13.48 -7.05 17.03
CA ILE A 78 -12.39 -6.07 16.93
C ILE A 78 -12.33 -5.18 18.18
N GLN A 79 -13.47 -4.63 18.61
CA GLN A 79 -13.51 -3.73 19.76
C GLN A 79 -13.12 -4.42 21.07
N LYS A 80 -13.50 -5.69 21.24
CA LYS A 80 -13.12 -6.50 22.40
C LYS A 80 -11.61 -6.74 22.41
N ASP A 81 -11.07 -7.23 21.31
CA ASP A 81 -9.65 -7.54 21.18
C ASP A 81 -8.76 -6.30 21.34
N LEU A 82 -9.13 -5.16 20.74
CA LEU A 82 -8.45 -3.88 20.95
C LEU A 82 -8.41 -3.46 22.42
N LYS A 83 -9.49 -3.67 23.19
CA LYS A 83 -9.51 -3.35 24.63
C LYS A 83 -8.52 -4.20 25.40
N GLU A 84 -8.45 -5.49 25.09
CA GLU A 84 -7.50 -6.43 25.71
C GLU A 84 -6.06 -6.03 25.36
N PHE A 85 -5.80 -5.73 24.07
CA PHE A 85 -4.50 -5.25 23.60
C PHE A 85 -4.07 -3.98 24.33
N VAL A 86 -4.96 -2.99 24.42
CA VAL A 86 -4.70 -1.72 25.11
C VAL A 86 -4.41 -1.96 26.59
N ALA A 87 -5.17 -2.81 27.27
CA ALA A 87 -4.96 -3.11 28.68
C ALA A 87 -3.60 -3.76 28.94
N LYS A 88 -3.17 -4.67 28.06
CA LYS A 88 -1.88 -5.36 28.13
C LYS A 88 -0.68 -4.43 27.90
N HIS A 89 -0.77 -3.53 26.93
CA HIS A 89 0.38 -2.74 26.46
C HIS A 89 0.41 -1.28 26.91
N LYS A 90 -0.57 -0.80 27.70
CA LYS A 90 -0.71 0.61 28.11
C LYS A 90 0.51 1.26 28.78
N ASN A 91 1.39 0.46 29.39
CA ASN A 91 2.56 0.95 30.12
C ASN A 91 3.84 0.96 29.27
N ILE A 92 3.79 0.51 28.01
CA ILE A 92 4.95 0.48 27.12
C ILE A 92 5.11 1.85 26.45
N SER A 93 6.19 2.55 26.80
CA SER A 93 6.43 3.92 26.33
C SER A 93 6.50 4.02 24.80
N ARG A 94 7.14 3.05 24.11
CA ARG A 94 7.23 3.00 22.64
C ARG A 94 5.86 3.03 21.98
N MET A 95 4.86 2.37 22.59
CA MET A 95 3.53 2.19 22.02
C MET A 95 2.55 3.31 22.39
N ARG A 96 2.99 4.37 23.08
CA ARG A 96 2.10 5.43 23.61
C ARG A 96 1.14 5.98 22.55
N ASN A 97 1.65 6.32 21.37
CA ASN A 97 0.84 6.86 20.28
C ASN A 97 -0.13 5.82 19.71
N GLN A 98 0.37 4.60 19.45
CA GLN A 98 -0.46 3.47 18.99
C GLN A 98 -1.62 3.20 19.96
N ILE A 99 -1.34 3.18 21.27
CA ILE A 99 -2.35 2.97 22.32
C ILE A 99 -3.36 4.12 22.37
N ALA A 100 -2.93 5.37 22.18
CA ALA A 100 -3.83 6.51 22.10
C ALA A 100 -4.78 6.39 20.91
N TYR A 101 -4.26 6.01 19.73
CA TYR A 101 -5.08 5.77 18.53
C TYR A 101 -6.04 4.59 18.72
N TYR A 102 -5.59 3.47 19.29
CA TYR A 102 -6.47 2.32 19.54
C TYR A 102 -7.58 2.64 20.55
N LYS A 103 -7.30 3.44 21.59
CA LYS A 103 -8.34 3.94 22.50
C LYS A 103 -9.38 4.81 21.78
N LYS A 104 -8.94 5.69 20.87
CA LYS A 104 -9.84 6.48 20.03
C LYS A 104 -10.66 5.57 19.13
N MET A 105 -10.03 4.62 18.45
CA MET A 105 -10.71 3.64 17.58
C MET A 105 -11.77 2.82 18.32
N ILE A 106 -11.50 2.36 19.54
CA ILE A 106 -12.48 1.66 20.38
C ILE A 106 -13.74 2.53 20.58
N LYS A 107 -13.56 3.82 20.89
CA LYS A 107 -14.67 4.77 21.07
C LYS A 107 -15.42 5.00 19.76
N ASP A 108 -14.69 5.24 18.68
CA ASP A 108 -15.23 5.52 17.35
C ASP A 108 -16.07 4.32 16.86
N ILE A 109 -15.54 3.08 16.95
CA ILE A 109 -16.29 1.84 16.67
C ILE A 109 -17.59 1.80 17.49
N GLY A 110 -17.52 2.13 18.78
CA GLY A 110 -18.68 2.17 19.67
C GLY A 110 -19.78 3.12 19.20
N ASN A 111 -19.39 4.33 18.77
CA ASN A 111 -20.32 5.34 18.26
C ASN A 111 -20.92 4.94 16.89
N GLY A 112 -20.13 4.25 16.06
CA GLY A 112 -20.50 3.84 14.72
C GLY A 112 -21.32 2.55 14.62
N LYS A 113 -21.53 1.78 15.71
CA LYS A 113 -22.21 0.47 15.64
C LYS A 113 -23.59 0.54 14.99
N LYS A 114 -24.37 1.58 15.29
CA LYS A 114 -25.71 1.78 14.72
C LYS A 114 -25.73 2.03 13.21
N LEU A 115 -24.57 2.32 12.60
CA LEU A 115 -24.43 2.50 11.16
C LEU A 115 -24.09 1.20 10.44
N ALA A 116 -23.74 0.13 11.17
CA ALA A 116 -23.46 -1.16 10.56
C ALA A 116 -24.70 -1.68 9.83
N SER A 117 -24.63 -1.74 8.50
CA SER A 117 -25.63 -2.34 7.64
C SER A 117 -25.21 -3.77 7.29
N ASP A 118 -26.16 -4.70 7.25
CA ASP A 118 -25.89 -6.06 6.79
C ASP A 118 -25.77 -6.05 5.25
N VAL A 119 -24.56 -5.76 4.77
CA VAL A 119 -24.18 -5.95 3.37
C VAL A 119 -23.82 -7.43 3.20
N VAL A 120 -24.40 -8.06 2.18
CA VAL A 120 -24.06 -9.45 1.85
C VAL A 120 -22.58 -9.49 1.44
N PHE A 121 -21.78 -10.22 2.22
CA PHE A 121 -20.40 -10.50 1.90
C PHE A 121 -20.31 -11.95 1.42
N GLU A 122 -19.87 -12.17 0.18
CA GLU A 122 -19.67 -13.52 -0.34
C GLU A 122 -18.29 -14.05 0.03
N LYS A 123 -17.24 -13.39 -0.48
CA LYS A 123 -15.84 -13.72 -0.24
C LYS A 123 -14.95 -12.54 -0.58
N VAL A 124 -13.74 -12.54 -0.02
CA VAL A 124 -12.69 -11.63 -0.46
C VAL A 124 -12.32 -12.00 -1.89
N SER A 125 -12.37 -11.03 -2.80
CA SER A 125 -11.88 -11.15 -4.17
C SER A 125 -10.96 -10.00 -4.49
N PHE A 126 -10.06 -10.21 -5.45
CA PHE A 126 -9.16 -9.17 -5.91
C PHE A 126 -9.93 -8.14 -6.74
N ASP A 127 -9.86 -6.87 -6.34
CA ASP A 127 -10.56 -5.77 -7.00
C ASP A 127 -9.78 -5.32 -8.24
N TRP A 128 -10.04 -5.99 -9.36
CA TRP A 128 -9.43 -5.65 -10.64
C TRP A 128 -9.91 -4.31 -11.20
N GLU A 129 -11.04 -3.77 -10.75
CA GLU A 129 -11.49 -2.42 -11.15
C GLU A 129 -10.59 -1.35 -10.53
N LYS A 130 -10.14 -1.56 -9.28
CA LYS A 130 -9.13 -0.69 -8.65
C LYS A 130 -7.81 -0.73 -9.44
N VAL A 131 -7.36 -1.90 -9.89
CA VAL A 131 -6.15 -2.04 -10.71
C VAL A 131 -6.33 -1.40 -12.09
N SER A 132 -7.47 -1.61 -12.75
CA SER A 132 -7.76 -0.97 -14.04
C SER A 132 -7.72 0.55 -13.93
N SER A 133 -8.29 1.11 -12.86
CA SER A 133 -8.24 2.56 -12.59
C SER A 133 -6.81 3.07 -12.43
N ASP A 134 -5.94 2.31 -11.75
CA ASP A 134 -4.53 2.65 -11.58
C ASP A 134 -3.74 2.60 -12.89
N VAL A 135 -4.03 1.58 -13.72
CA VAL A 135 -3.47 1.45 -15.07
C VAL A 135 -3.91 2.61 -15.95
N ASP A 136 -5.19 3.02 -15.89
CA ASP A 136 -5.72 4.14 -16.66
C ASP A 136 -5.05 5.48 -16.30
N LEU A 137 -4.79 5.73 -15.01
CA LEU A 137 -4.03 6.91 -14.56
C LEU A 137 -2.61 6.94 -15.13
N TRP A 138 -1.90 5.81 -15.03
CA TRP A 138 -0.55 5.66 -15.57
C TRP A 138 -0.50 5.85 -17.09
N LEU A 139 -1.45 5.26 -17.81
CA LEU A 139 -1.53 5.40 -19.27
C LEU A 139 -1.94 6.80 -19.69
N SER A 140 -2.81 7.47 -18.92
CA SER A 140 -3.17 8.86 -19.15
C SER A 140 -1.96 9.80 -19.03
N GLU A 141 -1.12 9.61 -18.01
CA GLU A 141 0.14 10.32 -17.88
C GLU A 141 1.10 10.03 -19.05
N ASN A 142 1.24 8.76 -19.45
CA ASN A 142 2.06 8.39 -20.59
C ASN A 142 1.53 8.96 -21.92
N LYS A 143 0.21 9.08 -22.08
CA LYS A 143 -0.41 9.72 -23.25
C LYS A 143 -0.06 11.21 -23.31
N LEU A 144 -0.16 11.92 -22.19
CA LEU A 144 0.18 13.34 -22.09
C LEU A 144 1.66 13.60 -22.43
N ASN A 145 2.54 12.64 -22.09
CA ASN A 145 3.96 12.69 -22.40
C ASN A 145 4.32 12.15 -23.80
N GLY A 146 3.33 11.76 -24.61
CA GLY A 146 3.54 11.25 -25.97
C GLY A 146 4.17 9.85 -26.04
N ILE A 147 4.19 9.12 -24.93
CA ILE A 147 4.77 7.78 -24.80
C ILE A 147 3.78 6.71 -25.27
N TRP A 148 2.49 6.89 -25.00
CA TRP A 148 1.45 5.90 -25.26
C TRP A 148 0.39 6.39 -26.25
N GLN A 149 0.04 5.54 -27.22
CA GLN A 149 -1.08 5.74 -28.15
C GLN A 149 -2.06 4.55 -28.04
N PRO A 150 -3.30 4.77 -27.58
CA PRO A 150 -4.23 3.68 -27.25
C PRO A 150 -4.47 2.69 -28.38
N GLU A 151 -4.89 3.20 -29.55
CA GLU A 151 -5.30 2.38 -30.70
C GLU A 151 -4.15 1.58 -31.33
N GLN A 152 -2.90 1.97 -31.08
CA GLN A 152 -1.72 1.27 -31.58
C GLN A 152 -1.09 0.32 -30.57
N SER A 153 -1.68 0.24 -29.36
CA SER A 153 -1.12 -0.54 -28.26
C SER A 153 -1.84 -1.88 -28.09
N THR A 154 -1.08 -2.89 -27.65
CA THR A 154 -1.59 -4.21 -27.30
C THR A 154 -1.37 -4.46 -25.82
N LEU A 155 -2.44 -4.75 -25.08
CA LEU A 155 -2.37 -5.24 -23.71
C LEU A 155 -2.22 -6.76 -23.73
N ILE A 156 -1.15 -7.25 -23.10
CA ILE A 156 -0.85 -8.69 -22.98
C ILE A 156 -0.97 -9.04 -21.49
N LEU A 157 -1.93 -9.89 -21.15
CA LEU A 157 -2.27 -10.31 -19.80
C LEU A 157 -1.79 -11.73 -19.55
N ASP A 158 -1.09 -11.91 -18.43
CA ASP A 158 -0.68 -13.22 -17.91
C ASP A 158 -1.89 -14.05 -17.46
N GLN A 159 -1.69 -15.36 -17.26
CA GLN A 159 -2.72 -16.28 -16.80
C GLN A 159 -3.36 -15.84 -15.49
N GLY A 160 -4.70 -15.84 -15.43
CA GLY A 160 -5.46 -15.46 -14.24
C GLY A 160 -5.72 -13.96 -14.08
N ILE A 161 -5.28 -13.12 -15.02
CA ILE A 161 -5.65 -11.70 -15.07
C ILE A 161 -6.85 -11.51 -16.02
N PRO A 162 -8.01 -11.06 -15.52
CA PRO A 162 -9.19 -10.87 -16.36
C PRO A 162 -9.04 -9.65 -17.28
N SER A 163 -9.47 -9.79 -18.53
CA SER A 163 -9.45 -8.70 -19.53
C SER A 163 -10.54 -7.65 -19.31
N LYS A 164 -11.74 -8.07 -18.88
CA LYS A 164 -12.94 -7.23 -18.76
C LYS A 164 -12.72 -5.86 -18.09
N PRO A 165 -12.01 -5.75 -16.94
CA PRO A 165 -11.80 -4.46 -16.28
C PRO A 165 -11.03 -3.45 -17.14
N PHE A 166 -10.21 -3.91 -18.10
CA PHE A 166 -9.34 -3.07 -18.93
C PHE A 166 -9.96 -2.70 -20.29
N GLU A 167 -11.13 -3.24 -20.64
CA GLU A 167 -11.77 -3.03 -21.95
C GLU A 167 -12.13 -1.55 -22.21
N SER A 168 -12.39 -0.78 -21.16
CA SER A 168 -12.75 0.65 -21.24
C SER A 168 -11.56 1.58 -21.50
N ILE A 169 -10.31 1.09 -21.34
CA ILE A 169 -9.08 1.92 -21.44
C ILE A 169 -8.74 2.27 -22.90
N GLY A 170 -9.24 1.49 -23.87
CA GLY A 170 -9.08 1.80 -25.30
C GLY A 170 -7.83 1.25 -25.97
N PHE A 171 -7.27 0.14 -25.45
CA PHE A 171 -6.23 -0.62 -26.15
C PHE A 171 -6.74 -1.11 -27.52
N GLY A 172 -5.91 -1.01 -28.57
CA GLY A 172 -6.25 -1.53 -29.89
C GLY A 172 -6.43 -3.05 -29.92
N LYS A 173 -5.77 -3.77 -29.00
CA LYS A 173 -5.91 -5.21 -28.81
C LYS A 173 -5.68 -5.61 -27.36
N ILE A 174 -6.51 -6.52 -26.84
CA ILE A 174 -6.30 -7.17 -25.54
C ILE A 174 -6.10 -8.67 -25.77
N MET A 175 -5.09 -9.24 -25.12
CA MET A 175 -4.69 -10.63 -25.22
C MET A 175 -4.66 -11.24 -23.81
N GLU A 176 -5.58 -12.15 -23.50
CA GLU A 176 -5.67 -12.83 -22.20
C GLU A 176 -5.08 -14.24 -22.20
N GLU A 177 -4.84 -14.75 -20.99
CA GLU A 177 -4.37 -16.12 -20.72
C GLU A 177 -3.07 -16.46 -21.47
N LYS A 178 -2.10 -15.55 -21.43
CA LYS A 178 -0.81 -15.73 -22.11
C LYS A 178 0.22 -16.37 -21.20
N ASP A 179 0.94 -17.36 -21.71
CA ASP A 179 2.07 -18.00 -21.02
C ASP A 179 3.31 -17.13 -21.21
N SER A 180 4.00 -16.80 -20.11
CA SER A 180 5.21 -16.00 -20.17
C SER A 180 6.32 -16.64 -21.01
N LYS A 181 6.33 -17.97 -21.19
CA LYS A 181 7.26 -18.66 -22.11
C LYS A 181 7.13 -18.20 -23.57
N GLU A 182 5.97 -17.70 -23.97
CA GLU A 182 5.68 -17.28 -25.35
C GLU A 182 5.89 -15.77 -25.57
N PHE A 183 5.99 -14.98 -24.50
CA PHE A 183 6.07 -13.52 -24.58
C PHE A 183 7.23 -12.98 -23.74
N VAL A 184 8.29 -12.50 -24.40
CA VAL A 184 9.48 -11.92 -23.72
C VAL A 184 9.13 -10.79 -22.76
N GLY A 185 8.12 -9.98 -23.07
CA GLY A 185 7.63 -8.92 -22.18
C GLY A 185 7.12 -9.47 -20.85
N LEU A 186 6.36 -10.57 -20.87
CA LEU A 186 5.88 -11.22 -19.65
C LEU A 186 7.03 -11.84 -18.86
N GLN A 187 8.03 -12.45 -19.52
CA GLN A 187 9.22 -12.99 -18.82
C GLN A 187 9.99 -11.90 -18.06
N LEU A 188 10.10 -10.72 -18.66
CA LEU A 188 10.74 -9.56 -18.03
C LEU A 188 9.92 -9.08 -16.83
N VAL A 189 8.60 -9.02 -16.96
CA VAL A 189 7.70 -8.66 -15.85
C VAL A 189 7.79 -9.66 -14.71
N ASP A 190 7.76 -10.98 -14.98
CA ASP A 190 7.90 -12.03 -13.98
C ASP A 190 9.19 -11.87 -13.17
N MET A 191 10.32 -11.67 -13.87
CA MET A 191 11.61 -11.45 -13.23
C MET A 191 11.58 -10.20 -12.34
N LEU A 192 11.02 -9.08 -12.84
CA LEU A 192 10.94 -7.83 -12.08
C LEU A 192 10.05 -7.98 -10.83
N VAL A 193 8.89 -8.64 -10.96
CA VAL A 193 7.97 -8.91 -9.84
C VAL A 193 8.63 -9.79 -8.78
N VAL A 194 9.38 -10.82 -9.18
CA VAL A 194 10.11 -11.68 -8.24
C VAL A 194 11.16 -10.88 -7.48
N ILE A 195 11.93 -10.03 -8.16
CA ILE A 195 12.97 -9.21 -7.53
C ILE A 195 12.36 -8.18 -6.58
N THR A 196 11.39 -7.39 -7.04
CA THR A 196 10.74 -6.35 -6.22
C THR A 196 9.98 -6.96 -5.05
N GLY A 197 9.18 -8.00 -5.29
CA GLY A 197 8.43 -8.71 -4.25
C GLY A 197 9.35 -9.33 -3.20
N SER A 198 10.50 -9.87 -3.60
CA SER A 198 11.50 -10.40 -2.67
C SER A 198 12.11 -9.31 -1.78
N TYR A 199 12.43 -8.13 -2.34
CA TYR A 199 12.92 -7.00 -1.56
C TYR A 199 11.87 -6.49 -0.58
N ILE A 200 10.65 -6.23 -1.06
CA ILE A 200 9.52 -5.76 -0.23
C ILE A 200 9.31 -6.72 0.94
N SER A 201 9.21 -8.03 0.68
CA SER A 201 8.98 -9.04 1.72
C SER A 201 10.11 -9.11 2.75
N LYS A 202 11.37 -9.10 2.30
CA LYS A 202 12.52 -9.19 3.19
C LYS A 202 12.69 -7.91 4.03
N LEU A 203 12.52 -6.73 3.43
CA LEU A 203 12.57 -5.46 4.14
C LEU A 203 11.45 -5.38 5.19
N ALA A 204 10.22 -5.76 4.82
CA ALA A 204 9.08 -5.81 5.73
C ALA A 204 9.36 -6.71 6.95
N SER A 205 9.93 -7.90 6.72
CA SER A 205 10.33 -8.82 7.78
C SER A 205 11.41 -8.21 8.68
N ALA A 206 12.39 -7.54 8.09
CA ALA A 206 13.51 -6.95 8.82
C ALA A 206 13.11 -5.80 9.74
N VAL A 207 12.10 -5.00 9.38
CA VAL A 207 11.62 -3.89 10.23
C VAL A 207 10.48 -4.29 11.15
N ARG A 208 9.91 -5.48 11.00
CA ARG A 208 8.81 -5.94 11.84
C ARG A 208 9.28 -6.08 13.28
N TYR A 209 8.63 -5.36 14.18
CA TYR A 209 9.00 -5.39 15.59
C TYR A 209 8.67 -6.76 16.22
N ASP A 210 9.46 -7.13 17.22
CA ASP A 210 9.25 -8.37 17.96
C ASP A 210 8.10 -8.19 18.98
N LYS A 211 7.03 -8.97 18.80
CA LYS A 211 5.89 -8.98 19.72
C LYS A 211 6.24 -9.48 21.13
N SER A 212 7.32 -10.24 21.29
CA SER A 212 7.83 -10.69 22.58
C SER A 212 8.62 -9.61 23.31
N GLU A 213 9.18 -8.64 22.59
CA GLU A 213 9.91 -7.48 23.13
C GLU A 213 9.32 -6.14 22.61
N PRO A 214 8.03 -5.87 22.86
CA PRO A 214 7.28 -4.76 22.27
C PRO A 214 7.77 -3.36 22.70
N GLU A 215 8.66 -3.26 23.67
CA GLU A 215 9.33 -2.03 24.09
C GLU A 215 10.52 -1.64 23.20
N LYS A 216 11.12 -2.59 22.47
CA LYS A 216 12.29 -2.34 21.64
C LYS A 216 11.88 -1.85 20.25
N PRO A 217 12.42 -0.73 19.76
CA PRO A 217 12.26 -0.35 18.36
C PRO A 217 13.05 -1.33 17.47
N LYS A 218 12.52 -1.59 16.28
CA LYS A 218 13.21 -2.36 15.24
C LYS A 218 13.47 -1.44 14.04
N HIS A 219 14.73 -1.39 13.63
CA HIS A 219 15.20 -0.71 12.42
C HIS A 219 15.77 -1.76 11.47
N LEU A 220 16.10 -1.36 10.23
CA LEU A 220 16.91 -2.21 9.37
C LEU A 220 18.26 -2.46 10.04
N ASP A 221 18.63 -3.74 10.11
CA ASP A 221 19.91 -4.14 10.69
C ASP A 221 21.08 -3.71 9.76
N ALA A 222 22.27 -3.64 10.33
CA ALA A 222 23.49 -3.16 9.67
C ALA A 222 23.80 -3.92 8.36
N GLU A 223 23.46 -5.21 8.31
CA GLU A 223 23.69 -6.11 7.19
C GLU A 223 22.97 -5.68 5.91
N TRP A 224 21.86 -4.94 6.02
CA TRP A 224 21.17 -4.35 4.85
C TRP A 224 21.99 -3.28 4.13
N PHE A 225 23.06 -2.80 4.77
CA PHE A 225 23.94 -1.77 4.24
C PHE A 225 25.36 -2.30 3.96
N VAL A 226 25.56 -3.61 4.05
CA VAL A 226 26.81 -4.25 3.62
C VAL A 226 26.62 -4.72 2.18
N LEU A 227 26.81 -3.81 1.23
CA LEU A 227 26.63 -4.07 -0.19
C LEU A 227 27.97 -4.25 -0.90
N GLU A 228 28.03 -5.21 -1.81
CA GLU A 228 29.06 -5.24 -2.85
C GLU A 228 28.73 -4.24 -3.96
N LYS A 229 29.75 -3.79 -4.71
CA LYS A 229 29.58 -2.82 -5.81
C LYS A 229 28.50 -3.23 -6.81
N HIS A 230 28.46 -4.51 -7.19
CA HIS A 230 27.46 -4.99 -8.15
C HIS A 230 26.02 -4.94 -7.61
N GLN A 231 25.84 -5.08 -6.29
CA GLN A 231 24.54 -4.97 -5.62
C GLN A 231 24.10 -3.50 -5.54
N PHE A 232 25.02 -2.61 -5.21
CA PHE A 232 24.81 -1.17 -5.25
C PHE A 232 24.39 -0.70 -6.66
N ASP A 233 25.12 -1.15 -7.69
CA ASP A 233 24.83 -0.81 -9.09
C ASP A 233 23.45 -1.33 -9.53
N LEU A 234 23.07 -2.54 -9.07
CA LEU A 234 21.75 -3.10 -9.34
C LEU A 234 20.64 -2.27 -8.70
N ILE A 235 20.77 -1.94 -7.41
CA ILE A 235 19.78 -1.10 -6.69
C ILE A 235 19.68 0.27 -7.34
N SER A 236 20.80 0.86 -7.77
CA SER A 236 20.82 2.15 -8.46
C SER A 236 20.04 2.10 -9.77
N LYS A 237 20.29 1.10 -10.61
CA LYS A 237 19.55 0.91 -11.87
C LYS A 237 18.08 0.58 -11.66
N MET A 238 17.75 -0.21 -10.63
CA MET A 238 16.36 -0.48 -10.26
C MET A 238 15.67 0.82 -9.83
N THR A 239 16.37 1.69 -9.11
CA THR A 239 15.83 2.96 -8.67
C THR A 239 15.58 3.90 -9.84
N GLU A 240 16.53 4.01 -10.76
CA GLU A 240 16.37 4.77 -12.00
C GLU A 240 15.18 4.26 -12.81
N PHE A 241 15.07 2.94 -12.98
CA PHE A 241 13.99 2.34 -13.77
C PHE A 241 12.62 2.47 -13.12
N LEU A 242 12.50 2.24 -11.81
CA LEU A 242 11.20 2.22 -11.12
C LEU A 242 10.73 3.60 -10.67
N PHE A 243 11.67 4.47 -10.30
CA PHE A 243 11.43 5.68 -9.52
C PHE A 243 12.12 6.94 -10.07
N GLY A 244 12.86 6.81 -11.18
CA GLY A 244 13.69 7.88 -11.74
C GLY A 244 13.00 8.74 -12.80
N ASN A 245 11.79 8.37 -13.22
CA ASN A 245 10.97 9.23 -14.07
C ASN A 245 10.20 10.23 -13.20
N ASP A 246 9.96 11.44 -13.72
CA ASP A 246 9.05 12.43 -13.10
C ASP A 246 7.56 12.01 -13.21
N HIS A 247 7.31 10.72 -13.51
CA HIS A 247 5.98 10.15 -13.64
C HIS A 247 5.40 9.82 -12.27
N ILE A 248 4.26 10.40 -11.97
CA ILE A 248 3.57 10.30 -10.68
C ILE A 248 2.96 8.91 -10.49
N TYR A 249 2.55 8.26 -11.60
CA TYR A 249 1.79 7.00 -11.56
C TYR A 249 2.62 5.76 -11.93
N SER A 250 3.95 5.88 -12.02
CA SER A 250 4.84 4.74 -12.30
C SER A 250 4.93 3.74 -11.14
N VAL A 251 4.57 4.18 -9.93
CA VAL A 251 4.50 3.33 -8.73
C VAL A 251 3.23 3.64 -7.95
N ILE A 252 2.37 2.64 -7.83
CA ILE A 252 1.08 2.76 -7.14
C ILE A 252 1.02 1.73 -6.02
N GLY A 253 1.31 2.19 -4.80
CA GLY A 253 1.09 1.40 -3.59
C GLY A 253 -0.32 1.60 -3.06
N ASP A 254 -0.98 0.52 -2.65
CA ASP A 254 -2.14 0.63 -1.78
C ASP A 254 -1.78 1.46 -0.54
N THR A 255 -2.66 2.38 -0.14
CA THR A 255 -2.41 3.38 0.91
C THR A 255 -1.93 2.74 2.22
N TYR A 256 -2.30 1.47 2.42
CA TYR A 256 -2.10 0.67 3.61
C TYR A 256 -0.89 -0.29 3.54
N PHE A 257 -0.15 -0.27 2.43
CA PHE A 257 1.02 -1.11 2.19
C PHE A 257 2.35 -0.34 2.32
N ASP A 258 2.70 -0.02 3.57
CA ASP A 258 3.94 0.69 3.93
C ASP A 258 5.21 -0.03 3.43
N GLU A 259 5.14 -1.34 3.24
CA GLU A 259 6.25 -2.18 2.80
C GLU A 259 6.76 -1.79 1.41
N THR A 260 5.88 -1.34 0.51
CA THR A 260 6.30 -0.82 -0.80
C THR A 260 6.97 0.54 -0.66
N HIS A 261 6.48 1.38 0.24
CA HIS A 261 7.12 2.67 0.50
C HIS A 261 8.49 2.50 1.18
N LEU A 262 8.63 1.53 2.08
CA LEU A 262 9.92 1.14 2.65
C LEU A 262 10.91 0.69 1.58
N PHE A 263 10.46 -0.12 0.62
CA PHE A 263 11.27 -0.54 -0.52
C PHE A 263 11.71 0.65 -1.38
N GLU A 264 10.79 1.54 -1.74
CA GLU A 264 11.12 2.77 -2.47
C GLU A 264 12.16 3.61 -1.73
N MET A 265 11.95 3.88 -0.44
CA MET A 265 12.86 4.70 0.36
C MET A 265 14.22 4.05 0.53
N TYR A 266 14.29 2.73 0.67
CA TYR A 266 15.56 2.00 0.68
C TYR A 266 16.31 2.17 -0.65
N CYS A 267 15.64 1.94 -1.77
CA CYS A 267 16.19 2.11 -3.11
C CYS A 267 16.70 3.54 -3.37
N ARG A 268 15.87 4.55 -3.06
CA ARG A 268 16.23 5.97 -3.20
C ARG A 268 17.38 6.35 -2.27
N TYR A 269 17.42 5.83 -1.05
CA TYR A 269 18.51 6.08 -0.12
C TYR A 269 19.85 5.58 -0.65
N ILE A 270 19.92 4.32 -1.12
CA ILE A 270 21.15 3.76 -1.70
C ILE A 270 21.57 4.54 -2.95
N SER A 271 20.61 4.91 -3.80
CA SER A 271 20.87 5.64 -5.05
C SER A 271 21.15 7.13 -4.86
N SER A 272 20.98 7.66 -3.64
CA SER A 272 21.35 9.05 -3.32
C SER A 272 22.87 9.28 -3.32
N PHE A 273 23.66 8.20 -3.26
CA PHE A 273 25.10 8.25 -3.35
C PHE A 273 25.53 8.26 -4.82
N SER A 274 26.43 9.17 -5.18
CA SER A 274 26.88 9.33 -6.57
C SER A 274 27.62 8.12 -7.15
N ASN A 275 28.19 7.28 -6.29
CA ASN A 275 28.91 6.05 -6.65
C ASN A 275 29.13 5.17 -5.41
N TYR A 276 29.53 3.92 -5.65
CA TYR A 276 29.82 2.95 -4.61
C TYR A 276 30.92 3.40 -3.65
N GLU A 277 31.97 4.05 -4.16
CA GLU A 277 33.10 4.47 -3.32
C GLU A 277 32.70 5.56 -2.31
N ASN A 278 31.68 6.38 -2.61
CA ASN A 278 31.12 7.35 -1.68
C ASN A 278 30.14 6.71 -0.69
N TYR A 279 29.42 5.68 -1.11
CA TYR A 279 28.58 4.85 -0.25
C TYR A 279 29.44 4.12 0.79
N ASP A 280 30.46 3.35 0.35
CA ASP A 280 31.31 2.50 1.19
C ASP A 280 32.15 3.27 2.23
N LYS A 281 32.50 4.53 1.95
CA LYS A 281 33.20 5.39 2.91
C LYS A 281 32.38 5.71 4.16
N LYS A 282 31.05 5.59 4.10
CA LYS A 282 30.18 5.95 5.21
C LYS A 282 30.08 4.79 6.19
N LYS A 283 30.16 5.11 7.48
CA LYS A 283 30.04 4.11 8.55
C LYS A 283 28.66 3.46 8.51
N ILE A 284 28.62 2.15 8.67
CA ILE A 284 27.38 1.34 8.60
C ILE A 284 26.33 1.83 9.60
N GLU A 285 26.71 2.24 10.81
CA GLU A 285 25.77 2.74 11.82
C GLU A 285 25.10 4.06 11.39
N LEU A 286 25.80 4.86 10.59
CA LEU A 286 25.23 6.07 10.00
C LEU A 286 24.27 5.74 8.86
N HIS A 287 24.49 4.63 8.13
CA HIS A 287 23.52 4.19 7.13
C HIS A 287 22.18 3.83 7.76
N VAL A 288 22.21 3.01 8.82
CA VAL A 288 21.01 2.62 9.58
C VAL A 288 20.25 3.86 10.07
N LYS A 289 20.96 4.79 10.72
CA LYS A 289 20.36 6.00 11.27
C LYS A 289 19.76 6.91 10.19
N ASP A 290 20.52 7.19 9.14
CA ASP A 290 20.09 8.16 8.13
C ASP A 290 18.97 7.61 7.25
N MET A 291 18.98 6.30 6.97
CA MET A 291 17.86 5.64 6.29
C MET A 291 16.58 5.75 7.11
N PHE A 292 16.64 5.53 8.44
CA PHE A 292 15.47 5.69 9.30
C PHE A 292 14.93 7.12 9.32
N ILE A 293 15.82 8.13 9.40
CA ILE A 293 15.43 9.54 9.34
C ILE A 293 14.75 9.85 8.00
N TYR A 294 15.34 9.37 6.90
CA TYR A 294 14.81 9.57 5.56
C TYR A 294 13.42 8.94 5.39
N LEU A 295 13.25 7.68 5.81
CA LEU A 295 11.97 6.99 5.78
C LEU A 295 10.90 7.70 6.62
N ALA A 296 11.26 8.16 7.83
CA ALA A 296 10.33 8.86 8.71
C ALA A 296 9.86 10.19 8.09
N ALA A 297 10.76 10.94 7.46
CA ALA A 297 10.41 12.18 6.78
C ALA A 297 9.45 11.93 5.61
N ALA A 298 9.79 11.00 4.71
CA ALA A 298 8.97 10.66 3.55
C ALA A 298 7.58 10.11 3.93
N THR A 299 7.52 9.29 4.99
CA THR A 299 6.26 8.76 5.50
C THR A 299 5.36 9.87 6.05
N ASN A 300 5.92 10.84 6.77
CA ASN A 300 5.14 11.98 7.28
C ASN A 300 4.58 12.82 6.13
N GLU A 301 5.39 13.15 5.13
CA GLU A 301 4.95 13.90 3.95
C GLU A 301 3.80 13.19 3.22
N LYS A 302 3.92 11.87 3.01
CA LYS A 302 2.86 11.05 2.41
C LYS A 302 1.53 11.19 3.18
N TRP A 303 1.56 11.12 4.51
CA TRP A 303 0.34 11.22 5.32
C TRP A 303 -0.21 12.64 5.40
N GLU A 304 0.64 13.65 5.45
CA GLU A 304 0.23 15.05 5.39
C GLU A 304 -0.51 15.34 4.08
N LEU A 305 0.04 14.90 2.94
CA LEU A 305 -0.62 15.02 1.64
C LEU A 305 -1.94 14.25 1.59
N GLY A 306 -1.97 13.01 2.10
CA GLY A 306 -3.20 12.20 2.18
C GLY A 306 -4.32 12.88 2.96
N VAL A 307 -4.00 13.47 4.11
CA VAL A 307 -4.97 14.22 4.94
C VAL A 307 -5.41 15.50 4.25
N GLN A 308 -4.49 16.24 3.62
CA GLN A 308 -4.83 17.45 2.86
C GLN A 308 -5.79 17.14 1.70
N ASN A 309 -5.55 16.05 0.96
CA ASN A 309 -6.40 15.60 -0.13
C ASN A 309 -7.81 15.22 0.37
N GLU A 310 -7.91 14.53 1.51
CA GLU A 310 -9.21 14.23 2.13
C GLU A 310 -9.96 15.49 2.58
N LEU A 311 -9.25 16.47 3.14
CA LEU A 311 -9.85 17.75 3.51
C LEU A 311 -10.35 18.52 2.29
N PHE A 312 -9.57 18.54 1.20
CA PHE A 312 -9.99 19.16 -0.06
C PHE A 312 -11.23 18.49 -0.63
N ALA A 313 -11.24 17.15 -0.69
CA ALA A 313 -12.39 16.35 -1.09
C ALA A 313 -13.65 16.71 -0.28
N ARG A 314 -13.55 16.77 1.05
CA ARG A 314 -14.69 17.15 1.89
C ARG A 314 -15.18 18.57 1.65
N ASN A 315 -14.27 19.53 1.43
CA ASN A 315 -14.65 20.91 1.16
C ASN A 315 -15.39 21.04 -0.19
N MET A 316 -15.01 20.21 -1.16
CA MET A 316 -15.58 20.24 -2.50
C MET A 316 -16.89 19.46 -2.61
N TYR A 317 -16.98 18.28 -1.99
CA TYR A 317 -18.09 17.33 -2.14
C TYR A 317 -18.96 17.15 -0.89
N GLY A 318 -18.62 17.82 0.22
CA GLY A 318 -19.27 17.69 1.53
C GLY A 318 -18.75 16.51 2.36
N ASP A 319 -18.60 15.34 1.73
CA ASP A 319 -18.01 14.13 2.31
C ASP A 319 -17.24 13.32 1.26
N TYR A 320 -16.42 12.37 1.73
CA TYR A 320 -15.53 11.60 0.86
C TYR A 320 -16.32 10.61 -0.03
N MET A 321 -17.41 10.06 0.51
CA MET A 321 -18.26 9.09 -0.19
C MET A 321 -18.93 9.71 -1.43
N THR A 322 -19.35 10.98 -1.35
CA THR A 322 -19.96 11.71 -2.46
C THR A 322 -18.99 11.88 -3.62
N GLY A 323 -17.75 12.30 -3.35
CA GLY A 323 -16.73 12.42 -4.41
C GLY A 323 -16.34 11.07 -5.05
N ILE A 324 -16.40 9.97 -4.29
CA ILE A 324 -16.25 8.62 -4.86
C ILE A 324 -17.42 8.29 -5.80
N ASN A 325 -18.65 8.55 -5.37
CA ASN A 325 -19.85 8.25 -6.16
C ASN A 325 -19.93 9.09 -7.45
N GLU A 326 -19.38 10.30 -7.44
CA GLU A 326 -19.24 11.16 -8.62
C GLU A 326 -18.09 10.73 -9.54
N GLY A 327 -17.28 9.73 -9.15
CA GLY A 327 -16.17 9.21 -9.93
C GLY A 327 -14.95 10.15 -9.97
N VAL A 328 -14.91 11.19 -9.14
CA VAL A 328 -13.79 12.15 -9.10
C VAL A 328 -12.72 11.72 -8.10
N ILE A 329 -13.11 11.00 -7.05
CA ILE A 329 -12.20 10.50 -6.02
C ILE A 329 -12.05 8.99 -6.15
N ARG A 330 -10.80 8.52 -6.06
CA ARG A 330 -10.50 7.09 -6.01
C ARG A 330 -11.16 6.44 -4.79
N LYS A 331 -11.71 5.24 -4.98
CA LYS A 331 -12.19 4.40 -3.87
C LYS A 331 -11.06 4.19 -2.84
N LEU A 332 -11.42 4.25 -1.55
CA LEU A 332 -10.48 4.07 -0.45
C LEU A 332 -9.73 2.74 -0.52
#